data_AF-A0A485CQB6-F1
#
_entry.id   AF-A0A485CQB6-F1
#
_cell.length_a   1.000
_cell.length_b   1.000
_cell.length_c   1.000
_cell.angle_alpha   90.00
_cell.angle_beta   90.00
_cell.angle_gamma   90.00
#
_symmetry.space_group_name_H-M   'P 1'
#
loop_
_entity.id
_entity.type
_entity.pdbx_description
1 polymer ?
#
loop_
_entity_poly.entity_id
_entity_poly.type
_entity_poly.pdbx_seq_one_letter_code
_entity_poly.pdbx_strand_id
1 'polypeptide(L)'
;MLDKIAGWRGELRFDRDVVFAPGAEETLHSSAPGGKLLLASHLGDVEACRALAQLQGTKTINALVFSDNARRFKQIMQEMAPQAGLNLIPVTDIGPDTAILLKEKLERGEWIAIVGDRIAVTPQRGGTWRVCWSPFMGQPAPFPQGPFILASVLRCPVQLIFALRQQDKLHIHCEPFADPLILPRAGREEAIQNAVDRYASRLEHYALRSPLDWFNFFDFWQLPDAKEKE
;
A
#
# COMPACT_ATOMS: atom_id res chain seq x y z
N MET A 1 -17.83 -9.65 5.61
CA MET A 1 -17.81 -8.79 6.82
C MET A 1 -17.35 -9.58 8.05
N LEU A 2 -17.84 -10.81 8.25
CA LEU A 2 -17.38 -11.72 9.31
C LEU A 2 -15.89 -12.09 9.21
N ASP A 3 -15.34 -12.27 8.00
CA ASP A 3 -13.91 -12.60 7.84
C ASP A 3 -12.96 -11.44 8.14
N LYS A 4 -13.41 -10.18 7.97
CA LYS A 4 -12.65 -9.02 8.45
C LYS A 4 -12.56 -9.04 9.98
N ILE A 5 -13.64 -9.45 10.66
CA ILE A 5 -13.68 -9.63 12.12
C ILE A 5 -12.89 -10.87 12.57
N ALA A 6 -12.90 -11.97 11.80
CA ALA A 6 -12.08 -13.17 12.07
C ALA A 6 -10.59 -12.90 11.83
N GLY A 7 -10.27 -12.10 10.80
CA GLY A 7 -9.00 -11.41 10.65
C GLY A 7 -8.66 -10.66 11.92
N TRP A 8 -9.55 -9.80 12.42
CA TRP A 8 -9.32 -9.04 13.66
C TRP A 8 -9.06 -9.89 14.91
N ARG A 9 -9.49 -11.16 14.94
CA ARG A 9 -9.18 -12.11 16.04
C ARG A 9 -7.88 -12.91 15.86
N GLY A 10 -7.18 -12.74 14.75
CA GLY A 10 -5.95 -13.50 14.46
C GLY A 10 -6.21 -14.96 14.07
N GLU A 11 -7.39 -15.26 13.52
CA GLU A 11 -7.80 -16.63 13.19
C GLU A 11 -7.40 -17.10 11.79
N LEU A 12 -6.85 -16.20 10.95
CA LEU A 12 -6.34 -16.56 9.63
C LEU A 12 -5.03 -17.32 9.77
N ARG A 13 -5.03 -18.58 9.34
CA ARG A 13 -3.84 -19.44 9.33
C ARG A 13 -3.28 -19.52 7.93
N PHE A 14 -1.98 -19.32 7.79
CA PHE A 14 -1.29 -19.56 6.53
C PHE A 14 -1.40 -21.04 6.11
N ASP A 15 -1.32 -21.31 4.81
CA ASP A 15 -1.57 -22.60 4.13
C ASP A 15 -3.02 -23.12 4.19
N ARG A 16 -3.78 -22.77 5.23
CA ARG A 16 -5.21 -23.04 5.34
C ARG A 16 -6.03 -21.97 4.62
N ASP A 17 -5.82 -20.70 5.02
CA ASP A 17 -6.68 -19.57 4.68
C ASP A 17 -5.97 -18.54 3.78
N VAL A 18 -4.63 -18.57 3.73
CA VAL A 18 -3.78 -17.64 2.96
C VAL A 18 -2.71 -18.43 2.19
N VAL A 19 -2.51 -18.11 0.92
CA VAL A 19 -1.53 -18.75 0.03
C VAL A 19 -0.83 -17.70 -0.85
N PHE A 20 0.40 -17.97 -1.29
CA PHE A 20 1.04 -17.19 -2.33
C PHE A 20 0.53 -17.61 -3.72
N ALA A 21 0.23 -16.63 -4.56
CA ALA A 21 0.06 -16.88 -5.99
C ALA A 21 1.38 -17.36 -6.60
N PRO A 22 1.35 -18.09 -7.74
CA PRO A 22 2.57 -18.57 -8.39
C PRO A 22 3.60 -17.44 -8.60
N GLY A 23 4.84 -17.66 -8.14
CA GLY A 23 5.94 -16.69 -8.26
C GLY A 23 5.90 -15.49 -7.31
N ALA A 24 4.83 -15.32 -6.52
CA ALA A 24 4.69 -14.19 -5.61
C ALA A 24 5.67 -14.26 -4.43
N GLU A 25 5.87 -15.44 -3.84
CA GLU A 25 6.83 -15.64 -2.76
C GLU A 25 8.26 -15.39 -3.24
N GLU A 26 8.65 -15.98 -4.36
CA GLU A 26 9.97 -15.76 -4.96
C GLU A 26 10.20 -14.27 -5.27
N THR A 27 9.21 -13.59 -5.86
CA THR A 27 9.29 -12.16 -6.11
C THR A 27 9.46 -11.39 -4.81
N LEU A 28 8.67 -11.70 -3.78
CA LEU A 28 8.77 -11.05 -2.48
C LEU A 28 10.17 -11.25 -1.86
N HIS A 29 10.89 -12.29 -2.22
CA HIS A 29 12.24 -12.60 -1.72
C HIS A 29 13.39 -12.24 -2.67
N SER A 30 13.13 -11.90 -3.94
CA SER A 30 14.16 -11.74 -4.98
C SER A 30 15.03 -10.49 -4.87
N SER A 31 14.64 -9.51 -4.06
CA SER A 31 15.40 -8.26 -3.88
C SER A 31 16.68 -8.49 -3.07
N ALA A 32 17.69 -7.66 -3.32
CA ALA A 32 18.95 -7.65 -2.57
C ALA A 32 18.72 -7.60 -1.04
N PRO A 33 19.68 -8.09 -0.22
CA PRO A 33 19.59 -8.02 1.23
C PRO A 33 19.33 -6.57 1.69
N GLY A 34 18.16 -6.32 2.29
CA GLY A 34 17.77 -4.97 2.71
C GLY A 34 16.26 -4.79 2.84
N GLY A 35 15.86 -3.58 3.22
CA GLY A 35 14.47 -3.17 3.26
C GLY A 35 13.93 -2.86 1.86
N LYS A 36 12.62 -2.94 1.71
CA LYS A 36 11.91 -2.63 0.47
C LYS A 36 10.63 -1.87 0.73
N LEU A 37 10.09 -1.25 -0.32
CA LEU A 37 8.79 -0.62 -0.30
C LEU A 37 7.76 -1.50 -1.01
N LEU A 38 6.67 -1.79 -0.31
CA LEU A 38 5.49 -2.46 -0.82
C LEU A 38 4.44 -1.40 -1.19
N LEU A 39 4.19 -1.24 -2.48
CA LEU A 39 3.05 -0.48 -3.00
C LEU A 39 1.82 -1.37 -2.96
N ALA A 40 0.96 -1.11 -1.99
CA ALA A 40 -0.30 -1.80 -1.79
C ALA A 40 -1.47 -1.01 -2.40
N SER A 41 -2.67 -1.59 -2.32
CA SER A 41 -3.93 -0.92 -2.61
C SER A 41 -4.97 -1.32 -1.58
N HIS A 42 -6.13 -0.65 -1.57
CA HIS A 42 -7.29 -1.05 -0.79
C HIS A 42 -8.15 -2.09 -1.51
N LEU A 43 -7.74 -2.55 -2.69
CA LEU A 43 -8.28 -3.75 -3.31
C LEU A 43 -7.82 -4.97 -2.50
N GLY A 44 -8.78 -5.79 -2.05
CA GLY A 44 -8.47 -6.98 -1.27
C GLY A 44 -8.56 -6.78 0.23
N ASP A 45 -7.85 -7.66 0.94
CA ASP A 45 -7.83 -7.64 2.40
C ASP A 45 -6.54 -7.03 2.95
N VAL A 46 -6.66 -5.93 3.69
CA VAL A 46 -5.57 -5.26 4.41
C VAL A 46 -4.89 -6.21 5.41
N GLU A 47 -5.62 -7.24 5.88
CA GLU A 47 -5.11 -8.30 6.73
C GLU A 47 -4.00 -9.13 6.08
N ALA A 48 -3.84 -9.08 4.76
CA ALA A 48 -2.73 -9.72 4.08
C ALA A 48 -1.37 -9.16 4.48
N CYS A 49 -1.25 -7.85 4.68
CA CYS A 49 -0.03 -7.24 5.20
C CYS A 49 0.30 -7.77 6.60
N ARG A 50 -0.71 -8.06 7.41
CA ARG A 50 -0.54 -8.66 8.72
C ARG A 50 -0.17 -10.15 8.63
N ALA A 51 -0.83 -10.91 7.76
CA ALA A 51 -0.48 -12.30 7.48
C ALA A 51 0.97 -12.42 6.99
N LEU A 52 1.40 -11.51 6.12
CA LEU A 52 2.79 -11.37 5.67
C LEU A 52 3.76 -11.07 6.81
N ALA A 53 3.40 -10.15 7.71
CA ALA A 53 4.24 -9.83 8.87
C ALA A 53 4.37 -11.03 9.83
N GLN A 54 3.29 -11.80 10.04
CA GLN A 54 3.30 -13.00 10.87
C GLN A 54 4.12 -14.14 10.25
N LEU A 55 4.00 -14.34 8.94
CA LEU A 55 4.73 -15.37 8.18
C LEU A 55 6.23 -15.23 8.27
N GLN A 56 6.71 -13.99 8.15
CA GLN A 56 8.13 -13.75 8.00
C GLN A 56 8.90 -13.94 9.30
N GLY A 57 8.22 -14.06 10.46
CA GLY A 57 8.78 -14.40 11.78
C GLY A 57 9.93 -13.52 12.30
N THR A 58 10.41 -12.58 11.47
CA THR A 58 11.70 -11.89 11.58
C THR A 58 11.70 -10.53 10.87
N LYS A 59 10.76 -10.25 9.97
CA LYS A 59 10.71 -8.99 9.20
C LYS A 59 9.62 -8.07 9.74
N THR A 60 10.04 -6.91 10.23
CA THR A 60 9.15 -5.83 10.64
C THR A 60 8.56 -5.14 9.41
N ILE A 61 7.23 -5.06 9.33
CA ILE A 61 6.54 -4.28 8.30
C ILE A 61 6.05 -2.98 8.92
N ASN A 62 6.34 -1.85 8.29
CA ASN A 62 5.90 -0.53 8.71
C ASN A 62 4.87 0.01 7.72
N ALA A 63 3.60 -0.03 8.08
CA ALA A 63 2.52 0.47 7.24
C ALA A 63 2.25 1.95 7.53
N LEU A 64 2.31 2.77 6.50
CA LEU A 64 2.00 4.20 6.57
C LEU A 64 0.48 4.40 6.52
N VAL A 65 -0.06 5.09 7.53
CA VAL A 65 -1.49 5.38 7.65
C VAL A 65 -1.73 6.88 7.62
N PHE A 66 -2.45 7.35 6.61
CA PHE A 66 -2.86 8.74 6.48
C PHE A 66 -4.19 8.95 7.21
N SER A 67 -4.14 9.39 8.48
CA SER A 67 -5.35 9.71 9.24
C SER A 67 -5.06 10.71 10.36
N ASP A 68 -5.94 11.70 10.53
CA ASP A 68 -5.92 12.60 11.70
C ASP A 68 -6.18 11.85 13.01
N ASN A 69 -6.89 10.71 12.93
CA ASN A 69 -7.21 9.82 14.06
C ASN A 69 -6.19 8.69 14.25
N ALA A 70 -5.05 8.73 13.56
CA ALA A 70 -4.10 7.62 13.54
C ALA A 70 -3.52 7.26 14.93
N ARG A 71 -3.57 8.18 15.92
CA ARG A 71 -3.23 7.88 17.32
C ARG A 71 -4.21 6.89 17.97
N ARG A 72 -5.52 7.10 17.80
CA ARG A 72 -6.55 6.16 18.30
C ARG A 72 -6.50 4.84 17.55
N PHE A 73 -6.30 4.88 16.23
CA PHE A 73 -6.15 3.67 15.42
C PHE A 73 -4.93 2.86 15.84
N LYS A 74 -3.76 3.51 16.03
CA LYS A 74 -2.55 2.86 16.53
C LYS A 74 -2.77 2.23 17.90
N GLN A 75 -3.44 2.93 18.82
CA GLN A 75 -3.71 2.41 20.16
C GLN A 75 -4.60 1.16 20.12
N ILE A 76 -5.71 1.21 19.38
CA ILE A 76 -6.61 0.07 19.17
C ILE A 76 -5.85 -1.12 18.56
N MET A 77 -4.97 -0.86 17.60
CA MET A 77 -4.17 -1.90 16.95
C MET A 77 -3.12 -2.52 17.87
N GLN A 78 -2.46 -1.71 18.71
CA GLN A 78 -1.51 -2.19 19.71
C GLN A 78 -2.18 -3.03 20.81
N GLU A 79 -3.40 -2.67 21.22
CA GLU A 79 -4.18 -3.39 22.22
C GLU A 79 -4.72 -4.73 21.69
N MET A 80 -5.08 -4.81 20.41
CA MET A 80 -5.69 -6.02 19.84
C MET A 80 -4.69 -7.04 19.28
N ALA A 81 -3.50 -6.62 18.79
CA ALA A 81 -2.56 -7.53 18.14
C ALA A 81 -1.07 -7.17 18.36
N PRO A 82 -0.56 -7.21 19.61
CA PRO A 82 0.80 -6.77 19.92
C PRO A 82 1.92 -7.61 19.29
N GLN A 83 1.64 -8.84 18.83
CA GLN A 83 2.61 -9.79 18.27
C GLN A 83 2.70 -9.77 16.73
N ALA A 84 2.01 -8.84 16.07
CA ALA A 84 1.74 -8.96 14.63
C ALA A 84 2.90 -8.56 13.69
N GLY A 85 4.05 -8.09 14.20
CA GLY A 85 5.17 -7.62 13.36
C GLY A 85 4.84 -6.41 12.45
N LEU A 86 3.63 -5.85 12.58
CA LEU A 86 3.09 -4.74 11.81
C LEU A 86 3.11 -3.47 12.66
N ASN A 87 3.94 -2.52 12.27
CA ASN A 87 4.04 -1.21 12.89
C ASN A 87 3.26 -0.18 12.06
N LEU A 88 2.26 0.46 12.67
CA LEU A 88 1.52 1.52 12.03
C LEU A 88 2.19 2.87 12.29
N ILE A 89 2.65 3.51 11.22
CA ILE A 89 3.27 4.84 11.26
C ILE A 89 2.21 5.85 10.81
N PRO A 90 1.68 6.68 11.75
CA PRO A 90 0.77 7.76 11.39
C PRO A 90 1.52 8.82 10.58
N VAL A 91 0.97 9.21 9.44
CA VAL A 91 1.54 10.27 8.61
C VAL A 91 0.46 11.29 8.28
N THR A 92 0.62 12.52 8.73
CA THR A 92 -0.23 13.65 8.35
C THR A 92 0.31 14.37 7.12
N ASP A 93 1.63 14.44 6.99
CA ASP A 93 2.34 14.93 5.81
C ASP A 93 3.65 14.15 5.64
N ILE A 94 4.07 13.92 4.40
CA ILE A 94 5.35 13.26 4.11
C ILE A 94 6.41 14.35 3.97
N GLY A 95 7.02 14.70 5.10
CA GLY A 95 8.13 15.64 5.17
C GLY A 95 9.51 14.97 5.16
N PRO A 96 10.60 15.76 5.24
CA PRO A 96 11.96 15.26 5.38
C PRO A 96 12.14 14.30 6.56
N ASP A 97 11.53 14.59 7.71
CA ASP A 97 11.65 13.77 8.92
C ASP A 97 11.06 12.36 8.72
N THR A 98 9.91 12.28 8.05
CA THR A 98 9.29 10.99 7.68
C THR A 98 10.19 10.22 6.71
N ALA A 99 10.76 10.89 5.70
CA ALA A 99 11.67 10.23 4.76
C ALA A 99 12.93 9.69 5.44
N ILE A 100 13.52 10.43 6.39
CA ILE A 100 14.67 9.99 7.18
C ILE A 100 14.30 8.76 8.02
N LEU A 101 13.21 8.82 8.78
CA LEU A 101 12.73 7.69 9.59
C LEU A 101 12.53 6.42 8.76
N LEU A 102 11.90 6.55 7.60
CA LEU A 102 11.63 5.40 6.73
C LEU A 102 12.91 4.86 6.11
N LYS A 103 13.88 5.72 5.79
CA LYS A 103 15.18 5.28 5.29
C LYS A 103 15.95 4.48 6.34
N GLU A 104 15.99 4.94 7.59
CA GLU A 104 16.61 4.19 8.70
C GLU A 104 15.99 2.80 8.87
N LYS A 105 14.67 2.69 8.70
CA LYS A 105 13.95 1.41 8.77
C LYS A 105 14.33 0.48 7.62
N LEU A 106 14.42 1.02 6.40
CA LEU A 106 14.88 0.25 5.23
C LEU A 106 16.32 -0.24 5.40
N GLU A 107 17.21 0.59 5.96
CA GLU A 107 18.60 0.23 6.25
C GLU A 107 18.71 -0.89 7.30
N ARG A 108 17.73 -1.01 8.21
CA ARG A 108 17.61 -2.14 9.16
C ARG A 108 17.00 -3.40 8.54
N GLY A 109 16.68 -3.39 7.25
CA GLY A 109 16.03 -4.51 6.59
C GLY A 109 14.52 -4.61 6.84
N GLU A 110 13.90 -3.56 7.42
CA GLU A 110 12.45 -3.50 7.62
C GLU A 110 11.76 -3.14 6.31
N TRP A 111 10.50 -3.56 6.16
CA TRP A 111 9.70 -3.25 4.97
C TRP A 111 8.81 -2.05 5.26
N ILE A 112 8.57 -1.24 4.24
CA ILE A 112 7.63 -0.11 4.30
C ILE A 112 6.44 -0.45 3.41
N ALA A 113 5.22 -0.39 3.93
CA ALA A 113 4.00 -0.55 3.14
C ALA A 113 3.28 0.79 3.02
N ILE A 114 2.91 1.15 1.79
CA ILE A 114 2.12 2.36 1.49
C ILE A 114 1.09 2.06 0.41
N VAL A 115 -0.10 2.60 0.58
CA VAL A 115 -1.21 2.47 -0.38
C VAL A 115 -1.07 3.49 -1.51
N GLY A 116 -1.17 3.01 -2.75
CA GLY A 116 -0.99 3.81 -3.97
C GLY A 116 -2.27 4.36 -4.59
N ASP A 117 -3.44 4.02 -4.04
CA ASP A 117 -4.74 4.20 -4.69
C ASP A 117 -5.66 5.21 -4.02
N ARG A 118 -5.34 5.74 -2.82
CA ARG A 118 -6.19 6.75 -2.16
C ARG A 118 -5.54 8.12 -2.04
N ILE A 119 -6.31 9.13 -2.44
CA ILE A 119 -6.00 10.54 -2.23
C ILE A 119 -6.26 10.85 -0.75
N ALA A 120 -5.36 11.61 -0.12
CA ALA A 120 -5.59 12.10 1.24
C ALA A 120 -6.86 12.97 1.27
N VAL A 121 -7.59 13.01 2.38
CA VAL A 121 -8.83 13.82 2.48
C VAL A 121 -8.51 15.32 2.60
N THR A 122 -7.25 15.68 2.92
CA THR A 122 -6.82 17.07 3.07
C THR A 122 -5.90 17.47 1.91
N PRO A 123 -6.21 18.56 1.18
CA PRO A 123 -5.28 19.12 0.20
C PRO A 123 -3.95 19.44 0.88
N GLN A 124 -2.83 19.18 0.20
CA GLN A 124 -1.52 19.61 0.71
C GLN A 124 -1.46 21.15 0.83
N ARG A 125 -0.47 21.65 1.59
CA ARG A 125 -0.22 23.10 1.76
C ARG A 125 -0.28 23.81 0.40
N GLY A 126 -1.29 24.67 0.21
CA GLY A 126 -1.55 25.39 -1.05
C GLY A 126 -2.86 25.05 -1.76
N GLY A 127 -3.68 24.12 -1.23
CA GLY A 127 -5.04 23.88 -1.72
C GLY A 127 -5.13 23.09 -3.02
N THR A 128 -4.02 22.60 -3.54
CA THR A 128 -3.95 21.82 -4.79
C THR A 128 -3.81 20.32 -4.52
N TRP A 129 -4.61 19.53 -5.22
CA TRP A 129 -4.51 18.08 -5.24
C TRP A 129 -3.29 17.64 -6.06
N ARG A 130 -2.38 16.90 -5.45
CA ARG A 130 -1.25 16.28 -6.16
C ARG A 130 -1.63 14.89 -6.66
N VAL A 131 -2.31 14.87 -7.80
CA VAL A 131 -2.79 13.65 -8.45
C VAL A 131 -2.28 13.53 -9.88
N CYS A 132 -2.25 12.30 -10.38
CA CYS A 132 -2.14 11.98 -11.79
C CYS A 132 -3.47 11.36 -12.22
N TRP A 133 -4.00 11.80 -13.36
CA TRP A 133 -5.19 11.18 -13.95
C TRP A 133 -4.73 10.05 -14.85
N SER A 134 -5.18 8.84 -14.56
CA SER A 134 -4.79 7.63 -15.30
C SER A 134 -6.03 6.87 -15.75
N PRO A 135 -6.01 6.24 -16.94
CA PRO A 135 -7.07 5.34 -17.37
C PRO A 135 -7.27 4.21 -16.35
N PHE A 136 -8.50 4.02 -15.90
CA PHE A 136 -8.84 3.00 -14.93
C PHE A 136 -10.31 2.57 -15.10
N MET A 137 -10.52 1.30 -15.47
CA MET A 137 -11.84 0.72 -15.77
C MET A 137 -12.64 1.52 -16.79
N GLY A 138 -11.96 1.97 -17.85
CA GLY A 138 -12.57 2.68 -18.97
C GLY A 138 -12.82 4.18 -18.75
N GLN A 139 -12.49 4.74 -17.57
CA GLN A 139 -12.58 6.17 -17.31
C GLN A 139 -11.30 6.71 -16.65
N PRO A 140 -10.95 7.99 -16.82
CA PRO A 140 -9.85 8.60 -16.08
C PRO A 140 -10.17 8.67 -14.58
N ALA A 141 -9.28 8.15 -13.73
CA ALA A 141 -9.38 8.26 -12.27
C ALA A 141 -8.16 9.00 -11.70
N PRO A 142 -8.32 9.82 -10.65
CA PRO A 142 -7.23 10.50 -10.00
C PRO A 142 -6.50 9.57 -9.00
N PHE A 143 -5.19 9.42 -9.19
CA PHE A 143 -4.30 8.65 -8.30
C PHE A 143 -3.31 9.58 -7.58
N PRO A 144 -2.98 9.33 -6.30
CA PRO A 144 -2.06 10.16 -5.53
C PRO A 144 -0.62 10.06 -6.05
N GLN A 145 0.07 11.21 -6.19
CA GLN A 145 1.50 11.21 -6.54
C GLN A 145 2.41 10.85 -5.35
N GLY A 146 1.94 11.10 -4.13
CA GLY A 146 2.73 11.01 -2.89
C GLY A 146 3.48 9.67 -2.70
N PRO A 147 2.81 8.51 -2.84
CA PRO A 147 3.46 7.20 -2.70
C PRO A 147 4.62 6.98 -3.66
N PHE A 148 4.48 7.39 -4.93
CA PHE A 148 5.51 7.25 -5.96
C PHE A 148 6.68 8.22 -5.73
N ILE A 149 6.38 9.44 -5.29
CA ILE A 149 7.41 10.41 -4.91
C ILE A 149 8.22 9.87 -3.73
N LEU A 150 7.56 9.35 -2.69
CA LEU A 150 8.22 8.78 -1.53
C LEU A 150 9.10 7.58 -1.93
N ALA A 151 8.57 6.65 -2.73
CA ALA A 151 9.33 5.51 -3.22
C ALA A 151 10.60 5.93 -3.97
N SER A 152 10.53 7.00 -4.77
CA SER A 152 11.70 7.52 -5.46
C SER A 152 12.72 8.19 -4.54
N VAL A 153 12.26 8.88 -3.49
CA VAL A 153 13.14 9.48 -2.47
C VAL A 153 13.88 8.42 -1.68
N LEU A 154 13.20 7.32 -1.33
CA LEU A 154 13.77 6.24 -0.53
C LEU A 154 14.81 5.40 -1.28
N ARG A 155 14.80 5.41 -2.62
CA ARG A 155 15.76 4.69 -3.48
C ARG A 155 15.95 3.23 -3.08
N CYS A 156 14.86 2.53 -2.85
CA CYS A 156 14.84 1.11 -2.49
C CYS A 156 14.06 0.29 -3.55
N PRO A 157 14.19 -1.04 -3.53
CA PRO A 157 13.33 -1.91 -4.32
C PRO A 157 11.85 -1.65 -4.00
N VAL A 158 11.04 -1.55 -5.05
CA VAL A 158 9.60 -1.33 -4.98
C VAL A 158 8.90 -2.52 -5.59
N GLN A 159 7.96 -3.10 -4.84
CA GLN A 159 7.15 -4.22 -5.27
C GLN A 159 5.67 -3.87 -5.12
N LEU A 160 4.85 -4.34 -6.06
CA LEU A 160 3.41 -4.29 -5.90
C LEU A 160 2.96 -5.48 -5.05
N ILE A 161 1.94 -5.26 -4.24
CA ILE A 161 1.32 -6.32 -3.47
C ILE A 161 -0.20 -6.20 -3.47
N PHE A 162 -0.86 -7.32 -3.77
CA PHE A 162 -2.31 -7.44 -3.80
C PHE A 162 -2.71 -8.72 -3.09
N ALA A 163 -3.83 -8.69 -2.38
CA ALA A 163 -4.32 -9.86 -1.67
C ALA A 163 -5.79 -10.09 -1.95
N LEU A 164 -6.06 -11.05 -2.83
CA LEU A 164 -7.38 -11.26 -3.40
C LEU A 164 -7.98 -12.56 -2.85
N ARG A 165 -9.26 -12.56 -2.53
CA ARG A 165 -10.02 -13.76 -2.20
C ARG A 165 -10.26 -14.54 -3.50
N GLN A 166 -9.74 -15.76 -3.56
CA GLN A 166 -9.95 -16.70 -4.66
C GLN A 166 -10.20 -18.08 -4.07
N GLN A 167 -11.27 -18.75 -4.50
CA GLN A 167 -11.59 -20.12 -4.05
C GLN A 167 -11.59 -20.25 -2.50
N ASP A 168 -12.24 -19.31 -1.81
CA ASP A 168 -12.32 -19.21 -0.34
C ASP A 168 -11.00 -18.96 0.39
N LYS A 169 -9.87 -18.83 -0.32
CA LYS A 169 -8.55 -18.50 0.24
C LYS A 169 -8.10 -17.10 -0.15
N LEU A 170 -7.25 -16.49 0.67
CA LEU A 170 -6.60 -15.23 0.34
C LEU A 170 -5.31 -15.52 -0.43
N HIS A 171 -5.25 -15.07 -1.68
CA HIS A 171 -4.10 -15.22 -2.56
C HIS A 171 -3.28 -13.94 -2.56
N ILE A 172 -2.02 -14.06 -2.11
CA ILE A 172 -1.06 -12.96 -2.13
C ILE A 172 -0.36 -12.95 -3.47
N HIS A 173 -0.54 -11.87 -4.22
CA HIS A 173 0.17 -11.57 -5.44
C HIS A 173 1.27 -10.54 -5.16
N CYS A 174 2.46 -10.77 -5.71
CA CYS A 174 3.58 -9.84 -5.61
C CYS A 174 4.25 -9.70 -6.97
N GLU A 175 4.57 -8.46 -7.36
CA GLU A 175 5.21 -8.15 -8.64
C GLU A 175 6.36 -7.15 -8.44
N PRO A 176 7.47 -7.25 -9.20
CA PRO A 176 8.46 -6.19 -9.23
C PRO A 176 7.87 -4.94 -9.87
N PHE A 177 8.12 -3.77 -9.27
CA PHE A 177 7.65 -2.49 -9.82
C PHE A 177 8.79 -1.61 -10.30
N ALA A 178 9.81 -1.40 -9.47
CA ALA A 178 11.00 -0.64 -9.78
C ALA A 178 12.13 -0.97 -8.79
N ASP A 179 13.39 -0.88 -9.20
CA ASP A 179 14.53 -1.04 -8.30
C ASP A 179 15.72 -0.17 -8.74
N PRO A 180 15.84 1.07 -8.22
CA PRO A 180 14.80 1.85 -7.52
C PRO A 180 13.87 2.57 -8.50
N LEU A 181 12.80 3.20 -7.98
CA LEU A 181 11.98 4.12 -8.77
C LEU A 181 12.72 5.45 -9.00
N ILE A 182 13.04 5.77 -10.25
CA ILE A 182 13.77 7.01 -10.60
C ILE A 182 12.81 8.07 -11.14
N LEU A 183 12.75 9.21 -10.45
CA LEU A 183 12.03 10.41 -10.89
C LEU A 183 13.05 11.54 -11.15
N PRO A 184 13.59 11.64 -12.38
CA PRO A 184 14.61 12.62 -12.72
C PRO A 184 14.09 14.06 -12.57
N ARG A 185 14.99 15.03 -12.33
CA ARG A 185 14.59 16.45 -12.21
C ARG A 185 14.00 16.97 -13.53
N ALA A 186 14.68 16.69 -14.63
CA ALA A 186 14.13 16.91 -15.97
C ALA A 186 13.09 15.81 -16.25
N GLY A 187 11.88 16.19 -16.69
CA GLY A 187 10.82 15.23 -17.00
C GLY A 187 10.19 14.57 -15.77
N ARG A 188 10.29 15.18 -14.58
CA ARG A 188 9.76 14.61 -13.32
C ARG A 188 8.27 14.27 -13.42
N GLU A 189 7.47 15.19 -13.96
CA GLU A 189 6.02 15.03 -14.06
C GLU A 189 5.65 13.86 -14.97
N GLU A 190 6.30 13.74 -16.12
CA GLU A 190 6.12 12.62 -17.04
C GLU A 190 6.56 11.29 -16.41
N ALA A 191 7.68 11.26 -15.69
CA ALA A 191 8.13 10.06 -14.98
C ALA A 191 7.15 9.64 -13.87
N ILE A 192 6.55 10.61 -13.16
CA ILE A 192 5.49 10.33 -12.17
C ILE A 192 4.26 9.77 -12.87
N GLN A 193 3.79 10.42 -13.95
CA GLN A 193 2.64 9.97 -14.73
C GLN A 193 2.83 8.52 -15.21
N ASN A 194 3.99 8.20 -15.80
CA ASN A 194 4.32 6.85 -16.26
C ASN A 194 4.32 5.81 -15.12
N ALA A 195 4.81 6.18 -13.93
CA ALA A 195 4.78 5.29 -12.77
C ALA A 195 3.33 5.04 -12.31
N VAL A 196 2.52 6.09 -12.25
CA VAL A 196 1.12 6.01 -11.83
C VAL A 196 0.30 5.20 -12.85
N ASP A 197 0.47 5.44 -14.15
CA ASP A 197 -0.24 4.71 -15.20
C ASP A 197 0.06 3.19 -15.14
N ARG A 198 1.33 2.84 -14.91
CA ARG A 198 1.72 1.43 -14.70
C ARG A 198 1.03 0.84 -13.48
N TYR A 199 1.00 1.57 -12.36
CA TYR A 199 0.32 1.11 -11.16
C TYR A 199 -1.19 0.97 -11.37
N ALA A 200 -1.85 1.96 -11.97
CA ALA A 200 -3.28 1.96 -12.28
C ALA A 200 -3.66 0.76 -13.16
N SER A 201 -2.87 0.48 -14.20
CA SER A 201 -3.06 -0.69 -15.07
C SER A 201 -2.93 -2.02 -14.31
N ARG A 202 -1.96 -2.14 -13.38
CA ARG A 202 -1.83 -3.34 -12.55
C ARG A 202 -2.96 -3.47 -11.54
N LEU A 203 -3.38 -2.38 -10.91
CA LEU A 203 -4.54 -2.36 -10.01
C LEU A 203 -5.80 -2.78 -10.76
N GLU A 204 -6.04 -2.24 -11.96
CA GLU A 204 -7.19 -2.58 -12.80
C GLU A 204 -7.19 -4.06 -13.16
N HIS A 205 -6.03 -4.60 -13.56
CA HIS A 205 -5.88 -6.02 -13.84
C HIS A 205 -6.34 -6.90 -12.67
N TYR A 206 -5.96 -6.56 -11.44
CA TYR A 206 -6.34 -7.31 -10.26
C TYR A 206 -7.79 -7.06 -9.83
N ALA A 207 -8.27 -5.83 -9.97
CA ALA A 207 -9.64 -5.48 -9.63
C ALA A 207 -10.64 -6.20 -10.54
N LEU A 208 -10.34 -6.35 -11.83
CA LEU A 208 -11.16 -7.13 -12.77
C LEU A 208 -11.18 -8.64 -12.45
N ARG A 209 -10.15 -9.17 -11.79
CA ARG A 209 -10.07 -10.58 -11.39
C ARG A 209 -10.83 -10.88 -10.10
N SER A 210 -10.95 -9.89 -9.21
CA SER A 210 -11.74 -10.01 -7.98
C SER A 210 -12.50 -8.72 -7.69
N PRO A 211 -13.54 -8.41 -8.50
CA PRO A 211 -14.26 -7.13 -8.37
C PRO A 211 -14.98 -6.99 -7.03
N LEU A 212 -15.38 -8.10 -6.41
CA LEU A 212 -16.06 -8.12 -5.11
C LEU A 212 -15.13 -7.84 -3.93
N ASP A 213 -13.81 -7.92 -4.13
CA ASP A 213 -12.82 -7.61 -3.11
C ASP A 213 -12.47 -6.12 -3.05
N TRP A 214 -12.94 -5.33 -4.01
CA TRP A 214 -12.71 -3.90 -4.00
C TRP A 214 -13.77 -3.20 -3.14
N PHE A 215 -13.52 -3.14 -1.84
CA PHE A 215 -14.37 -2.44 -0.86
C PHE A 215 -14.18 -0.91 -0.94
N ASN A 216 -14.40 -0.36 -2.13
CA ASN A 216 -14.31 1.05 -2.41
C ASN A 216 -15.71 1.67 -2.35
N PHE A 217 -15.99 2.39 -1.26
CA PHE A 217 -17.29 3.02 -1.02
C PHE A 217 -17.24 4.55 -1.26
N PHE A 218 -16.11 5.07 -1.73
CA PHE A 218 -15.92 6.49 -2.08
C PHE A 218 -15.95 6.62 -3.60
N ASP A 219 -16.26 7.82 -4.10
CA ASP A 219 -16.16 8.10 -5.52
C ASP A 219 -14.69 8.15 -5.96
N PHE A 220 -14.21 7.04 -6.51
CA PHE A 220 -12.82 6.87 -6.94
C PHE A 220 -12.46 7.68 -8.17
N TRP A 221 -13.45 8.07 -8.98
CA TRP A 221 -13.22 8.79 -10.24
C TRP A 221 -13.28 10.31 -10.05
N GLN A 222 -13.60 10.77 -8.85
CA GLN A 222 -13.66 12.18 -8.51
C GLN A 222 -12.58 12.55 -7.49
N LEU A 223 -12.20 13.83 -7.51
CA LEU A 223 -11.43 14.39 -6.41
C LEU A 223 -12.35 14.51 -5.19
N PRO A 224 -11.85 14.25 -3.96
CA PRO A 224 -12.64 14.45 -2.76
C PRO A 224 -13.18 15.87 -2.73
N ASP A 225 -14.49 16.04 -2.53
CA ASP A 225 -15.05 17.36 -2.33
C ASP A 225 -14.56 17.86 -0.96
N ALA A 226 -14.01 19.08 -0.90
CA ALA A 226 -13.42 19.62 0.34
C ALA A 226 -14.44 19.77 1.48
N LYS A 227 -15.72 19.53 1.19
CA LYS A 227 -16.86 19.58 2.12
C LYS A 227 -17.33 18.22 2.63
N GLU A 228 -16.99 17.11 1.96
CA GLU A 228 -17.42 15.78 2.38
C GLU A 228 -16.33 15.14 3.26
N LYS A 229 -16.45 15.38 4.56
CA LYS A 229 -15.70 14.67 5.60
C LYS A 229 -16.60 13.55 6.15
N GLU A 230 -16.42 12.32 5.68
CA GLU A 230 -16.84 11.11 6.40
C GLU A 230 -15.74 10.05 6.41
#